data_AF-A0A2S9FFR9-F1
#
_entry.id   AF-A0A2S9FFR9-F1
#
_cell.length_a   1.000
_cell.length_b   1.000
_cell.length_c   1.000
_cell.angle_alpha   90.00
_cell.angle_beta   90.00
_cell.angle_gamma   90.00
#
_symmetry.space_group_name_H-M   'P 1'
#
loop_
_entity.id
_entity.type
_entity.pdbx_description
1 polymer ?
#
loop_
_entity_poly.entity_id
_entity_poly.type
_entity_poly.pdbx_seq_one_letter_code
_entity_poly.pdbx_strand_id
1 'polypeptide(L)'
;ESAGGGLRVTQAGKWLAAMTSREVAYVGPERRAMADLIWEHRHGDRHTSMTVLVCGADPAEIILALQGALLTDREMAESQQWRRYEDPFGDDHADESRLA
;
A
#
# COMPACT_ATOMS: atom_id res chain seq x y z
N GLU A 1 1.81 -11.33 2.72
CA GLU A 1 1.66 -12.77 2.41
C GLU A 1 0.41 -13.33 3.06
N SER A 2 -0.45 -13.94 2.26
CA SER A 2 -1.63 -14.70 2.67
C SER A 2 -1.69 -15.99 1.85
N ALA A 3 -2.08 -17.09 2.47
CA ALA A 3 -2.32 -18.39 1.84
C ALA A 3 -3.70 -18.88 2.29
N GLY A 4 -4.71 -18.77 1.42
CA GLY A 4 -6.13 -18.92 1.74
C GLY A 4 -6.92 -17.68 1.31
N GLY A 5 -8.25 -17.78 1.18
CA GLY A 5 -9.13 -16.74 0.60
C GLY A 5 -9.16 -15.37 1.29
N GLY A 6 -8.27 -15.12 2.25
CA GLY A 6 -8.08 -13.81 2.87
C GLY A 6 -7.00 -12.99 2.16
N LEU A 7 -7.21 -11.68 2.04
CA LEU A 7 -6.19 -10.71 1.65
C LEU A 7 -5.64 -10.07 2.93
N ARG A 8 -4.32 -10.16 3.15
CA ARG A 8 -3.66 -9.43 4.24
C ARG A 8 -2.81 -8.30 3.67
N VAL A 9 -3.24 -7.06 3.92
CA VAL A 9 -2.49 -5.85 3.59
C VAL A 9 -1.91 -5.30 4.89
N THR A 10 -0.58 -5.15 4.96
CA THR A 10 0.10 -4.62 6.15
C THR A 10 1.01 -3.46 5.78
N GLN A 11 1.18 -2.52 6.70
CA GLN A 11 2.15 -1.43 6.52
C GLN A 11 3.58 -2.00 6.44
N ALA A 12 4.27 -1.80 5.31
CA ALA A 12 5.65 -2.27 5.09
C ALA A 12 6.73 -1.40 5.77
N GLY A 13 6.34 -0.60 6.77
CA GLY A 13 7.18 0.38 7.43
C GLY A 13 7.13 1.77 6.79
N LYS A 14 7.81 2.72 7.41
CA LYS A 14 7.79 4.13 7.02
C LYS A 14 8.54 4.34 5.69
N TRP A 15 7.98 5.15 4.80
CA TRP A 15 8.66 5.64 3.59
C TRP A 15 9.83 6.55 3.96
N LEU A 16 10.93 6.52 3.21
CA LEU A 16 12.07 7.43 3.44
C LEU A 16 11.64 8.90 3.29
N ALA A 17 10.70 9.18 2.38
CA ALA A 17 10.10 10.50 2.21
C ALA A 17 9.28 11.01 3.41
N ALA A 18 9.02 10.16 4.41
CA ALA A 18 8.43 10.54 5.68
C ALA A 18 9.44 10.50 6.85
N MET A 19 10.67 10.04 6.61
CA MET A 19 11.70 9.91 7.64
C MET A 19 12.44 11.23 7.89
N THR A 20 12.85 11.43 9.14
CA THR A 20 13.83 12.44 9.53
C THR A 20 15.23 12.02 9.09
N SER A 21 16.17 12.97 9.00
CA SER A 21 17.57 12.68 8.69
C SER A 21 18.20 11.66 9.66
N ARG A 22 17.82 11.69 10.93
CA ARG A 22 18.26 10.72 11.94
C ARG A 22 17.72 9.31 11.66
N GLU A 23 16.46 9.18 11.24
CA GLU A 23 15.88 7.88 10.87
C GLU A 23 16.57 7.32 9.61
N VAL A 24 16.81 8.16 8.59
CA VAL A 24 17.49 7.76 7.34
C VAL A 24 18.92 7.26 7.57
N ALA A 25 19.62 7.79 8.58
CA ALA A 25 20.99 7.38 8.92
C ALA A 25 21.10 5.89 9.29
N TYR A 26 20.02 5.28 9.79
CA TYR A 26 19.97 3.86 10.16
C TYR A 26 19.42 2.96 9.05
N VAL A 27 19.02 3.51 7.90
CA VAL A 27 18.52 2.73 6.78
C VAL A 27 19.68 2.00 6.10
N GLY A 28 19.47 0.77 5.62
CA GLY A 28 20.49 0.04 4.86
C GLY A 28 20.82 0.74 3.52
N PRO A 29 22.06 0.69 3.04
CA PRO A 29 22.46 1.35 1.78
C PRO A 29 21.66 0.85 0.57
N GLU A 30 21.33 -0.45 0.51
CA GLU A 30 20.52 -1.01 -0.58
C GLU A 30 19.11 -0.44 -0.63
N ARG A 31 18.45 -0.27 0.53
CA ARG A 31 17.12 0.34 0.60
C ARG A 31 17.14 1.80 0.17
N ARG A 32 18.18 2.55 0.54
CA ARG A 32 18.37 3.94 0.06
C ARG A 32 18.56 3.97 -1.46
N ALA A 33 19.43 3.11 -2.00
CA ALA A 33 19.66 3.05 -3.43
C ALA A 33 18.37 2.72 -4.22
N MET A 34 17.56 1.76 -3.73
CA MET A 34 16.28 1.45 -4.35
C MET A 34 15.30 2.64 -4.28
N ALA A 35 15.21 3.31 -3.12
CA ALA A 35 14.38 4.50 -2.97
C ALA A 35 14.81 5.64 -3.89
N ASP A 36 16.12 5.86 -4.05
CA ASP A 36 16.68 6.89 -4.95
C ASP A 36 16.34 6.59 -6.43
N LEU A 37 16.35 5.31 -6.84
CA LEU A 37 16.02 4.90 -8.20
C LEU A 37 14.55 5.17 -8.57
N ILE A 38 13.64 5.07 -7.61
CA ILE A 38 12.19 5.26 -7.83
C ILE A 38 11.70 6.63 -7.35
N TRP A 39 12.61 7.49 -6.91
CA TRP A 39 12.25 8.73 -6.24
C TRP A 39 11.51 9.69 -7.17
N GLU A 40 10.30 10.07 -6.79
CA GLU A 40 9.52 11.08 -7.49
C GLU A 40 9.59 12.42 -6.75
N HIS A 41 9.65 13.54 -7.47
CA HIS A 41 9.87 14.87 -6.89
C HIS A 41 8.82 15.26 -5.84
N ARG A 42 7.54 14.97 -6.09
CA ARG A 42 6.44 15.32 -5.19
C ARG A 42 6.19 14.26 -4.11
N HIS A 43 6.31 12.98 -4.43
CA HIS A 43 5.88 11.89 -3.57
C HIS A 43 7.02 11.07 -2.96
N GLY A 44 8.26 11.30 -3.38
CA GLY A 44 9.45 10.58 -2.92
C GLY A 44 9.41 9.10 -3.28
N ASP A 45 9.74 8.22 -2.33
CA ASP A 45 9.78 6.77 -2.51
C ASP A 45 8.44 6.06 -2.29
N ARG A 46 7.32 6.80 -2.19
CA ARG A 46 5.98 6.25 -1.89
C ARG A 46 5.41 5.43 -3.05
N HIS A 47 5.92 4.23 -3.25
CA HIS A 47 5.54 3.34 -4.34
C HIS A 47 5.15 1.96 -3.82
N THR A 48 3.89 1.59 -4.03
CA THR A 48 3.37 0.26 -3.71
C THR A 48 3.21 -0.57 -4.99
N SER A 49 3.66 -1.82 -4.97
CA SER A 49 3.35 -2.82 -6.01
C SER A 49 2.60 -3.98 -5.38
N MET A 50 1.62 -4.53 -6.09
CA MET A 50 0.79 -5.62 -5.60
C MET A 50 0.61 -6.69 -6.68
N THR A 51 0.70 -7.95 -6.26
CA THR A 51 0.42 -9.13 -7.10
C THR A 51 -0.73 -9.90 -6.48
N VAL A 52 -1.76 -10.18 -7.27
CA VAL A 52 -2.92 -10.96 -6.84
C VAL A 52 -2.92 -12.30 -7.57
N LEU A 53 -2.95 -13.39 -6.81
CA LEU A 53 -3.11 -14.75 -7.33
C LEU A 53 -4.56 -15.19 -7.09
N VAL A 54 -5.24 -15.59 -8.16
CA VAL A 54 -6.67 -15.94 -8.11
C VAL A 54 -6.91 -17.38 -8.54
N CYS A 55 -7.93 -18.00 -7.96
CA CYS A 55 -8.47 -19.29 -8.38
C CYS A 55 -10.00 -19.21 -8.38
N GLY A 56 -10.61 -19.19 -9.56
CA GLY A 56 -12.07 -19.11 -9.72
C GLY A 56 -12.71 -17.73 -9.52
N ALA A 57 -11.95 -16.72 -9.06
CA ALA A 57 -12.40 -15.33 -9.03
C ALA A 57 -12.22 -14.65 -10.39
N ASP A 58 -13.09 -13.69 -10.72
CA ASP A 58 -12.95 -12.87 -11.91
C ASP A 58 -11.89 -11.77 -11.71
N PRO A 59 -10.78 -11.78 -12.48
CA PRO A 59 -9.77 -10.72 -12.40
C PRO A 59 -10.33 -9.31 -12.68
N ALA A 60 -11.38 -9.18 -13.50
CA ALA A 60 -11.96 -7.88 -13.83
C ALA A 60 -12.62 -7.23 -12.62
N GLU A 61 -13.33 -8.00 -11.79
CA GLU A 61 -13.94 -7.50 -10.55
C GLU A 61 -12.87 -7.01 -9.58
N ILE A 62 -11.75 -7.73 -9.47
CA ILE A 62 -10.62 -7.33 -8.61
C ILE A 62 -9.99 -6.03 -9.11
N ILE A 63 -9.75 -5.92 -10.41
CA ILE A 63 -9.18 -4.68 -10.99
C ILE A 63 -10.13 -3.50 -10.76
N LEU A 64 -11.43 -3.69 -10.97
CA LEU A 64 -12.44 -2.64 -10.75
C LEU A 64 -12.47 -2.20 -9.27
N ALA A 65 -12.42 -3.14 -8.34
CA ALA A 65 -12.38 -2.83 -6.91
C ALA A 65 -11.11 -2.03 -6.55
N LEU A 66 -9.94 -2.43 -7.06
CA LEU A 66 -8.68 -1.73 -6.81
C LEU A 66 -8.62 -0.35 -7.47
N GLN A 67 -9.23 -0.18 -8.64
CA GLN A 67 -9.38 1.12 -9.28
C GLN A 67 -10.32 2.02 -8.48
N GLY A 68 -11.40 1.47 -7.91
CA GLY A 68 -12.31 2.19 -7.02
C GLY A 68 -11.67 2.64 -5.71
N ALA A 69 -10.57 1.99 -5.29
CA ALA A 69 -9.78 2.38 -4.12
C ALA A 69 -8.80 3.54 -4.38
N LEU A 70 -8.62 3.97 -5.63
CA LEU A 70 -7.74 5.08 -5.96
C LEU A 70 -8.41 6.42 -5.68
N LEU A 71 -7.62 7.36 -5.16
CA LEU A 71 -8.04 8.76 -5.08
C LEU A 71 -8.22 9.34 -6.48
N THR A 72 -9.30 10.07 -6.68
CA THR A 72 -9.50 10.90 -7.87
C THR A 72 -8.52 12.07 -7.88
N ASP A 73 -8.33 12.72 -9.04
CA ASP A 73 -7.46 13.91 -9.15
C ASP A 73 -7.85 15.03 -8.18
N ARG A 74 -9.16 15.22 -7.96
CA ARG A 74 -9.69 16.19 -7.00
C ARG A 74 -9.29 15.81 -5.57
N GLU A 75 -9.48 14.55 -5.19
CA GLU A 75 -9.12 14.08 -3.85
C GLU A 75 -7.60 14.11 -3.62
N MET A 76 -6.81 13.83 -4.66
CA MET A 76 -5.35 13.97 -4.63
C MET A 76 -4.90 15.41 -4.35
N ALA A 77 -5.66 16.41 -4.80
CA ALA A 77 -5.38 17.82 -4.50
C ALA A 77 -5.73 18.20 -3.04
N GLU A 78 -6.53 17.40 -2.34
CA GLU A 78 -7.03 17.66 -0.99
C GLU A 78 -6.33 16.80 0.08
N SER A 79 -4.99 16.78 0.07
CA SER A 79 -4.19 15.89 0.93
C SER A 79 -4.45 16.00 2.44
N GLN A 80 -4.94 17.15 2.90
CA GLN A 80 -5.32 17.34 4.30
C GLN A 80 -6.57 16.55 4.70
N GLN A 81 -7.40 16.14 3.74
CA GLN A 81 -8.65 15.40 3.98
C GLN A 81 -8.45 13.88 3.96
N TRP A 82 -7.32 13.38 3.45
CA TRP A 82 -7.12 11.94 3.21
C TRP A 82 -7.39 11.07 4.45
N ARG A 83 -7.03 11.54 5.66
CA ARG A 83 -7.27 10.83 6.92
C ARG A 83 -8.75 10.66 7.29
N ARG A 84 -9.66 11.35 6.59
CA ARG A 84 -11.11 11.31 6.84
C ARG A 84 -11.84 10.44 5.83
N TYR A 85 -11.17 9.99 4.78
CA TYR A 85 -11.76 9.04 3.84
C TYR A 85 -11.84 7.67 4.50
N GLU A 86 -12.87 6.92 4.13
CA GLU A 86 -13.00 5.53 4.51
C GLU A 86 -11.87 4.72 3.86
N ASP A 87 -11.29 3.78 4.62
CA ASP A 87 -10.27 2.88 4.07
C ASP A 87 -10.96 1.83 3.17
N PRO A 88 -10.69 1.79 1.86
CA PRO A 88 -11.31 0.85 0.94
C PRO A 88 -10.92 -0.61 1.21
N PHE A 89 -9.89 -0.86 2.03
CA PHE A 89 -9.46 -2.19 2.46
C PHE A 89 -10.02 -2.60 3.84
N GLY A 90 -10.77 -1.71 4.49
CA GLY A 90 -11.38 -1.93 5.80
C GLY A 90 -10.37 -2.03 6.95
N ASP A 91 -10.89 -2.30 8.15
CA ASP A 91 -10.07 -2.65 9.30
C ASP A 91 -9.57 -4.10 9.16
N ASP A 92 -8.31 -4.32 9.57
CA ASP A 92 -7.55 -5.58 9.54
C ASP A 92 -8.44 -6.84 9.54
N HIS A 93 -8.46 -7.57 8.42
CA HIS A 93 -9.18 -8.84 8.31
C HIS A 93 -8.39 -9.94 9.03
N ALA A 94 -8.49 -9.99 10.35
CA ALA A 94 -8.16 -11.18 11.13
C ALA A 94 -9.27 -12.22 10.96
N ASP A 95 -9.45 -12.76 9.76
CA ASP A 95 -10.29 -13.95 9.63
C ASP A 95 -9.45 -15.16 10.04
N GLU A 96 -9.70 -15.63 11.27
CA GLU A 96 -9.25 -16.92 11.75
C GLU A 96 -9.71 -17.98 10.74
N SER A 97 -8.80 -18.49 9.92
CA SER A 97 -8.97 -19.82 9.35
C SER A 97 -8.90 -20.82 10.51
N ARG A 98 -9.98 -20.89 11.29
CA ARG A 98 -10.25 -21.98 12.22
C ARG A 98 -10.61 -23.18 11.36
N LEU A 99 -9.63 -24.07 11.25
CA LEU A 99 -9.69 -25.45 10.83
C LEU A 99 -11.10 -26.06 10.93
N ALA A 100 -11.65 -26.45 9.78
CA ALA A 100 -12.61 -27.54 9.64
C ALA A 100 -11.91 -28.68 8.89
#